data_AF-A0A0M4FMT9-F1
#
_entry.id   AF-A0A0M4FMT9-F1
#
_cell.length_a   1.000
_cell.length_b   1.000
_cell.length_c   1.000
_cell.angle_alpha   90.00
_cell.angle_beta   90.00
_cell.angle_gamma   90.00
#
_symmetry.space_group_name_H-M   'P 1'
#
loop_
_entity.id
_entity.type
_entity.pdbx_description
1 polymer ?
#
loop_
_entity_poly.entity_id
_entity_poly.type
_entity_poly.pdbx_seq_one_letter_code
_entity_poly.pdbx_strand_id
1 'polypeptide(L)'
;MNFSIKTYDSKEAQSILDYWTPERKAKATPTPTLDQDIKTITEDHNLEDPFEVDINQYPYKCGGIIFYTKVTADGTEDFYGSAQFVAHCQMILTVAHCIIDSTTGEEYTNFLFTRGYRKEEEVVEGQDFVIDQVGTPEEFVGSEGHVRRSFDFAFCRTTEPFTDWMPLQIGIPYTNLQSIGYPGNFQDGERMVAVNGTRGEIFSDLNLVQMKNNPFREGASGGAWIYNPSNELGNDKNIVVGLNAGGESGPIIQSPLFRQETIDLFNEVLDATWENPRRCN
;
A
#
# COMPACT_ATOMS: atom_id res chain seq x y z
N MET A 1 17.77 2.97 11.74
CA MET A 1 16.54 2.18 11.68
C MET A 1 16.97 0.75 11.45
N ASN A 2 16.38 -0.20 12.15
CA ASN A 2 16.59 -1.62 11.84
C ASN A 2 15.42 -2.12 11.00
N PHE A 3 15.66 -3.17 10.21
CA PHE A 3 14.64 -3.75 9.35
C PHE A 3 14.49 -5.24 9.62
N SER A 4 13.23 -5.67 9.72
CA SER A 4 12.88 -7.08 9.70
C SER A 4 12.68 -7.48 8.25
N ILE A 5 13.44 -8.46 7.77
CA ILE A 5 13.34 -9.00 6.42
C ILE A 5 12.98 -10.48 6.51
N LYS A 6 11.88 -10.87 5.86
CA LYS A 6 11.47 -12.27 5.77
C LYS A 6 11.35 -12.72 4.35
N THR A 7 11.91 -13.90 4.07
CA THR A 7 11.85 -14.57 2.77
C THR A 7 10.96 -15.81 2.88
N TYR A 8 10.13 -16.04 1.89
CA TYR A 8 9.24 -17.18 1.74
C TYR A 8 9.77 -18.11 0.65
N ASP A 9 9.52 -19.42 0.77
CA ASP A 9 9.96 -20.37 -0.26
C ASP A 9 9.11 -20.17 -1.52
N SER A 10 9.75 -19.81 -2.64
CA SER A 10 9.09 -19.70 -3.94
C SER A 10 8.37 -20.99 -4.37
N LYS A 11 8.73 -22.16 -3.82
CA LYS A 11 8.00 -23.42 -4.04
C LYS A 11 6.59 -23.42 -3.47
N GLU A 12 6.28 -22.51 -2.54
CA GLU A 12 4.94 -22.31 -1.97
C GLU A 12 4.09 -21.36 -2.82
N ALA A 13 4.63 -20.79 -3.91
CA ALA A 13 3.91 -19.84 -4.74
C ALA A 13 2.60 -20.41 -5.32
N GLN A 14 2.62 -21.67 -5.78
CA GLN A 14 1.40 -22.31 -6.27
C GLN A 14 0.36 -22.47 -5.16
N SER A 15 0.76 -22.81 -3.93
CA SER A 15 -0.19 -22.90 -2.82
C SER A 15 -0.83 -21.57 -2.46
N ILE A 16 -0.11 -20.45 -2.59
CA ILE A 16 -0.67 -19.10 -2.39
C ILE A 16 -1.67 -18.77 -3.50
N LEU A 17 -1.36 -19.08 -4.75
CA LEU A 17 -2.28 -18.88 -5.87
C LEU A 17 -3.55 -19.74 -5.73
N ASP A 18 -3.41 -21.01 -5.34
CA ASP A 18 -4.53 -21.92 -5.11
C ASP A 18 -5.36 -21.50 -3.89
N TYR A 19 -4.73 -20.88 -2.89
CA TYR A 19 -5.40 -20.34 -1.72
C TYR A 19 -6.37 -19.22 -2.11
N TRP A 20 -5.91 -18.24 -2.91
CA TRP A 20 -6.68 -17.05 -3.28
C TRP A 20 -7.58 -17.23 -4.49
N THR A 21 -8.68 -17.97 -4.29
CA THR A 21 -9.74 -18.05 -5.29
C THR A 21 -10.45 -16.71 -5.47
N PRO A 22 -11.12 -16.47 -6.62
CA PRO A 22 -11.98 -15.30 -6.82
C PRO A 22 -12.96 -15.07 -5.66
N GLU A 23 -13.56 -16.14 -5.13
CA GLU A 23 -14.52 -16.06 -4.03
C GLU A 23 -13.88 -15.62 -2.71
N ARG A 24 -12.62 -16.01 -2.45
CA ARG A 24 -11.90 -15.55 -1.25
C ARG A 24 -11.48 -14.10 -1.37
N LYS A 25 -10.94 -13.70 -2.53
CA LYS A 25 -10.60 -12.29 -2.80
C LYS A 25 -11.81 -11.39 -2.62
N ALA A 26 -12.96 -11.80 -3.16
CA ALA A 26 -14.23 -11.07 -3.06
C ALA A 26 -14.81 -11.01 -1.63
N LYS A 27 -14.36 -11.88 -0.71
CA LYS A 27 -14.81 -11.94 0.69
C LYS A 27 -13.79 -11.38 1.68
N ALA A 28 -12.59 -11.03 1.22
CA ALA A 28 -11.57 -10.44 2.08
C ALA A 28 -12.07 -9.12 2.67
N THR A 29 -11.71 -8.85 3.91
CA THR A 29 -12.17 -7.67 4.65
C THR A 29 -11.19 -6.51 4.47
N PRO A 30 -11.63 -5.26 4.27
CA PRO A 30 -10.73 -4.12 4.23
C PRO A 30 -9.94 -4.01 5.54
N THR A 31 -8.64 -3.77 5.41
CA THR A 31 -7.77 -3.57 6.59
C THR A 31 -8.22 -2.33 7.37
N PRO A 32 -8.50 -2.46 8.67
CA PRO A 32 -8.85 -1.32 9.51
C PRO A 32 -7.71 -0.30 9.58
N THR A 33 -8.05 0.98 9.73
CA THR A 33 -7.06 2.03 10.00
C THR A 33 -6.43 1.85 11.38
N LEU A 34 -5.15 2.22 11.54
CA LEU A 34 -4.35 1.97 12.75
C LEU A 34 -4.94 2.54 14.06
N ASP A 35 -5.79 3.56 14.00
CA ASP A 35 -6.51 4.10 15.16
C ASP A 35 -8.01 4.23 14.82
N GLN A 36 -8.86 3.44 15.49
CA GLN A 36 -10.32 3.40 15.25
C GLN A 36 -11.11 4.52 15.95
N ASP A 37 -10.45 5.38 16.74
CA ASP A 37 -11.10 6.35 17.63
C ASP A 37 -11.43 7.70 16.97
N ILE A 38 -12.01 7.69 15.77
CA ILE A 38 -12.37 8.94 15.08
C ILE A 38 -13.88 9.08 14.99
N LYS A 39 -14.42 10.01 15.79
CA LYS A 39 -15.76 10.56 15.58
C LYS A 39 -15.87 11.14 14.17
N THR A 40 -16.88 10.70 13.44
CA THR A 40 -17.30 11.24 12.15
C THR A 40 -17.45 12.75 12.23
N ILE A 41 -16.46 13.52 11.80
CA ILE A 41 -16.64 14.96 11.57
C ILE A 41 -17.24 15.10 10.18
N THR A 42 -18.54 15.38 10.16
CA THR A 42 -19.30 15.79 8.99
C THR A 42 -19.01 17.27 8.73
N GLU A 43 -17.79 17.59 8.29
CA GLU A 43 -17.52 18.91 7.75
C GLU A 43 -17.54 18.88 6.23
N ASP A 44 -18.54 19.59 5.71
CA ASP A 44 -18.80 19.95 4.33
C ASP A 44 -17.67 20.87 3.83
N HIS A 45 -16.51 20.29 3.57
CA HIS A 45 -15.49 20.93 2.74
C HIS A 45 -15.80 20.54 1.30
N ASN A 46 -15.58 21.46 0.34
CA ASN A 46 -15.60 21.18 -1.10
C ASN A 46 -14.49 20.15 -1.43
N LEU A 47 -14.73 18.90 -1.08
CA LEU A 47 -13.88 17.76 -1.41
C LEU A 47 -14.10 17.47 -2.90
N GLU A 48 -13.02 17.27 -3.65
CA GLU A 48 -13.17 16.57 -4.91
C GLU A 48 -13.55 15.13 -4.58
N ASP A 49 -14.70 14.69 -5.09
CA ASP A 49 -15.17 13.33 -4.88
C ASP A 49 -14.17 12.34 -5.49
N PRO A 50 -13.86 11.23 -4.78
CA PRO A 50 -13.10 10.16 -5.39
C PRO A 50 -13.75 9.66 -6.67
N PHE A 51 -12.92 9.34 -7.66
CA PHE A 51 -13.36 8.89 -8.97
C PHE A 51 -12.70 7.56 -9.33
N GLU A 52 -13.44 6.71 -10.03
CA GLU A 52 -12.90 5.47 -10.59
C GLU A 52 -11.85 5.78 -11.67
N VAL A 53 -10.81 4.96 -11.74
CA VAL A 53 -9.68 5.14 -12.65
C VAL A 53 -9.60 4.04 -13.70
N ASP A 54 -8.96 4.32 -14.83
CA ASP A 54 -8.61 3.29 -15.81
C ASP A 54 -7.36 2.51 -15.33
N ILE A 55 -7.59 1.32 -14.79
CA ILE A 55 -6.56 0.39 -14.29
C ILE A 55 -5.58 -0.12 -15.36
N ASN A 56 -5.75 0.26 -16.64
CA ASN A 56 -4.82 -0.05 -17.72
C ASN A 56 -3.93 1.14 -18.11
N GLN A 57 -4.10 2.31 -17.51
CA GLN A 57 -3.32 3.52 -17.77
C GLN A 57 -2.39 3.86 -16.62
N TYR A 58 -1.28 4.56 -16.90
CA TYR A 58 -0.50 5.16 -15.84
C TYR A 58 -1.30 6.26 -15.12
N PRO A 59 -1.06 6.48 -13.81
CA PRO A 59 -0.24 5.63 -12.93
C PRO A 59 -0.92 4.33 -12.47
N TYR A 60 -2.24 4.23 -12.66
CA TYR A 60 -3.14 3.25 -12.04
C TYR A 60 -2.81 1.79 -12.36
N LYS A 61 -2.27 1.51 -13.55
CA LYS A 61 -1.88 0.15 -13.93
C LYS A 61 -0.81 -0.48 -13.04
N CYS A 62 -0.06 0.33 -12.29
CA CYS A 62 0.94 -0.14 -11.33
C CYS A 62 0.34 -0.47 -9.96
N GLY A 63 -0.89 -0.05 -9.69
CA GLY A 63 -1.58 -0.26 -8.41
C GLY A 63 -2.41 -1.53 -8.37
N GLY A 64 -2.79 -1.94 -7.17
CA GLY A 64 -3.61 -3.12 -6.93
C GLY A 64 -3.95 -3.32 -5.46
N ILE A 65 -4.48 -4.49 -5.17
CA ILE A 65 -4.76 -4.94 -3.81
C ILE A 65 -3.63 -5.84 -3.32
N ILE A 66 -3.21 -5.68 -2.07
CA ILE A 66 -2.45 -6.70 -1.34
C ILE A 66 -3.42 -7.50 -0.45
N PHE A 67 -3.55 -8.79 -0.71
CA PHE A 67 -4.30 -9.75 0.10
C PHE A 67 -3.38 -10.50 1.05
N TYR A 68 -3.89 -10.83 2.23
CA TYR A 68 -3.18 -11.60 3.24
C TYR A 68 -4.16 -12.17 4.29
N THR A 69 -3.68 -13.12 5.08
CA THR A 69 -4.47 -13.80 6.11
C THR A 69 -3.89 -13.55 7.50
N LYS A 70 -4.75 -13.17 8.45
CA LYS A 70 -4.42 -13.03 9.87
C LYS A 70 -4.98 -14.21 10.67
N VAL A 71 -4.26 -14.62 11.71
CA VAL A 71 -4.84 -15.46 12.78
C VAL A 71 -5.61 -14.53 13.72
N THR A 72 -6.88 -14.85 13.98
CA THR A 72 -7.75 -14.14 14.93
C THR A 72 -8.17 -15.08 16.05
N ALA A 73 -8.83 -14.55 17.07
CA ALA A 73 -9.33 -15.37 18.18
C ALA A 73 -10.32 -16.48 17.70
N ASP A 74 -11.00 -16.23 16.58
CA ASP A 74 -12.03 -17.11 16.01
C ASP A 74 -11.51 -17.99 14.85
N GLY A 75 -10.22 -17.92 14.53
CA GLY A 75 -9.58 -18.76 13.50
C GLY A 75 -8.63 -17.98 12.60
N THR A 76 -8.86 -18.06 11.28
CA THR A 76 -8.09 -17.31 10.28
C THR A 76 -9.03 -16.47 9.44
N GLU A 77 -8.69 -15.21 9.22
CA GLU A 77 -9.48 -14.26 8.45
C GLU A 77 -8.64 -13.61 7.34
N ASP A 78 -9.28 -13.40 6.20
CA ASP A 78 -8.67 -12.82 5.01
C ASP A 78 -8.91 -11.31 4.98
N PHE A 79 -7.85 -10.57 4.73
CA PHE A 79 -7.86 -9.11 4.68
C PHE A 79 -7.24 -8.61 3.39
N TYR A 80 -7.51 -7.33 3.11
CA TYR A 80 -6.87 -6.64 2.01
C TYR A 80 -6.50 -5.20 2.34
N GLY A 81 -5.42 -4.74 1.72
CA GLY A 81 -5.02 -3.33 1.65
C GLY A 81 -4.71 -2.94 0.21
N SER A 82 -4.23 -1.73 0.01
CA SER A 82 -3.77 -1.22 -1.27
C SER A 82 -2.24 -1.30 -1.38
N ALA A 83 -1.73 -1.48 -2.60
CA ALA A 83 -0.30 -1.49 -2.85
C ALA A 83 0.02 -1.15 -4.31
N GLN A 84 1.31 -0.95 -4.62
CA GLN A 84 1.74 -0.58 -5.97
C GLN A 84 3.18 -0.99 -6.28
N PHE A 85 3.46 -1.25 -7.56
CA PHE A 85 4.82 -1.36 -8.08
C PHE A 85 5.55 -0.01 -8.06
N VAL A 86 6.73 0.05 -7.44
CA VAL A 86 7.56 1.26 -7.36
C VAL A 86 9.04 0.97 -7.57
N ALA A 87 9.73 1.90 -8.25
CA ALA A 87 11.17 1.97 -8.49
C ALA A 87 11.85 0.76 -9.16
N HIS A 88 11.23 -0.42 -9.19
CA HIS A 88 11.75 -1.66 -9.74
C HIS A 88 10.60 -2.61 -10.10
N CYS A 89 10.80 -3.45 -11.12
CA CYS A 89 9.78 -4.33 -11.69
C CYS A 89 9.25 -5.44 -10.74
N GLN A 90 9.88 -5.65 -9.59
CA GLN A 90 9.47 -6.66 -8.60
C GLN A 90 9.13 -6.05 -7.23
N MET A 91 9.18 -4.73 -7.11
CA MET A 91 9.08 -4.07 -5.81
C MET A 91 7.71 -3.46 -5.61
N ILE A 92 7.02 -3.93 -4.59
CA ILE A 92 5.73 -3.44 -4.15
C ILE A 92 5.92 -2.58 -2.90
N LEU A 93 5.28 -1.41 -2.87
CA LEU A 93 5.16 -0.56 -1.69
C LEU A 93 3.76 -0.69 -1.10
N THR A 94 3.69 -0.84 0.22
CA THR A 94 2.45 -0.82 1.01
C THR A 94 2.75 -0.32 2.44
N VAL A 95 1.79 -0.43 3.36
CA VAL A 95 1.94 -0.15 4.81
C VAL A 95 2.49 -1.36 5.58
N ALA A 96 3.17 -1.12 6.70
CA ALA A 96 3.64 -2.19 7.58
C ALA A 96 2.46 -2.93 8.25
N HIS A 97 1.38 -2.23 8.58
CA HIS A 97 0.21 -2.85 9.23
C HIS A 97 -0.61 -3.80 8.33
N CYS A 98 -0.29 -3.88 7.03
CA CYS A 98 -0.78 -4.95 6.16
C CYS A 98 0.14 -6.19 6.13
N ILE A 99 1.28 -6.14 6.81
CA ILE A 99 2.30 -7.20 6.81
C ILE A 99 2.44 -7.83 8.20
N ILE A 100 2.45 -7.01 9.25
CA ILE A 100 2.78 -7.44 10.62
C ILE A 100 1.86 -6.77 11.64
N ASP A 101 1.52 -7.51 12.69
CA ASP A 101 0.81 -6.95 13.83
C ASP A 101 1.72 -6.04 14.66
N SER A 102 1.31 -4.78 14.83
CA SER A 102 2.11 -3.79 15.55
C SER A 102 2.30 -4.09 17.03
N THR A 103 1.47 -4.95 17.63
CA THR A 103 1.51 -5.25 19.06
C THR A 103 2.26 -6.55 19.33
N THR A 104 1.97 -7.61 18.58
CA THR A 104 2.57 -8.93 18.81
C THR A 104 3.85 -9.16 18.00
N GLY A 105 4.05 -8.42 16.90
CA GLY A 105 5.08 -8.72 15.91
C GLY A 105 4.78 -9.99 15.11
N GLU A 106 3.57 -10.53 15.20
CA GLU A 106 3.16 -11.67 14.38
C GLU A 106 2.92 -11.23 12.94
N GLU A 107 3.67 -11.82 12.02
CA GLU A 107 3.51 -11.58 10.59
C GLU A 107 2.31 -12.34 10.04
N TYR A 108 1.64 -11.71 9.09
CA TYR A 108 0.54 -12.33 8.37
C TYR A 108 1.05 -13.34 7.33
N THR A 109 0.13 -14.05 6.69
CA THR A 109 0.45 -15.15 5.78
C THR A 109 -0.32 -15.04 4.46
N ASN A 110 0.02 -15.89 3.49
CA ASN A 110 -0.61 -15.94 2.17
C ASN A 110 -0.58 -14.59 1.44
N PHE A 111 0.56 -13.90 1.42
CA PHE A 111 0.65 -12.61 0.75
C PHE A 111 0.50 -12.74 -0.76
N LEU A 112 -0.48 -12.03 -1.33
CA LEU A 112 -0.70 -11.95 -2.76
C LEU A 112 -0.97 -10.51 -3.18
N PHE A 113 -0.25 -10.01 -4.17
CA PHE A 113 -0.58 -8.74 -4.82
C PHE A 113 -1.39 -8.99 -6.10
N THR A 114 -2.59 -8.43 -6.20
CA THR A 114 -3.40 -8.46 -7.42
C THR A 114 -3.45 -7.07 -8.06
N ARG A 115 -2.63 -6.88 -9.09
CA ARG A 115 -2.55 -5.64 -9.89
C ARG A 115 -3.86 -5.43 -10.66
N GLY A 116 -4.37 -4.20 -10.65
CA GLY A 116 -5.58 -3.84 -11.38
C GLY A 116 -6.79 -4.69 -10.98
N TYR A 117 -6.89 -5.03 -9.69
CA TYR A 117 -8.05 -5.76 -9.18
C TYR A 117 -9.35 -5.02 -9.53
N ARG A 118 -10.34 -5.77 -10.00
CA ARG A 118 -11.67 -5.27 -10.31
C ARG A 118 -12.69 -6.38 -10.12
N LYS A 119 -13.76 -6.14 -9.38
CA LYS A 119 -14.86 -7.11 -9.22
C LYS A 119 -16.18 -6.55 -9.75
N GLU A 120 -16.68 -7.07 -10.86
CA GLU A 120 -17.98 -6.70 -11.40
C GLU A 120 -18.94 -7.89 -11.29
N GLU A 121 -19.95 -7.77 -10.43
CA GLU A 121 -20.86 -8.87 -10.12
C GLU A 121 -20.09 -10.14 -9.67
N GLU A 122 -20.10 -11.20 -10.49
CA GLU A 122 -19.38 -12.46 -10.25
C GLU A 122 -18.01 -12.51 -10.93
N VAL A 123 -17.64 -11.51 -11.73
CA VAL A 123 -16.37 -11.46 -12.47
C VAL A 123 -15.31 -10.75 -11.64
N VAL A 124 -14.24 -11.49 -11.31
CA VAL A 124 -13.04 -10.93 -10.68
C VAL A 124 -11.92 -10.88 -11.72
N GLU A 125 -11.39 -9.69 -11.94
CA GLU A 125 -10.25 -9.43 -12.81
C GLU A 125 -9.04 -8.96 -12.00
N GLY A 126 -7.86 -9.11 -12.58
CA GLY A 126 -6.60 -8.66 -12.03
C GLY A 126 -5.45 -9.59 -12.42
N GLN A 127 -4.23 -9.14 -12.18
CA GLN A 127 -3.03 -9.94 -12.40
C GLN A 127 -2.34 -10.22 -11.07
N ASP A 128 -2.16 -11.51 -10.79
CA ASP A 128 -1.62 -11.98 -9.52
C ASP A 128 -0.10 -12.06 -9.52
N PHE A 129 0.49 -11.60 -8.42
CA PHE A 129 1.91 -11.64 -8.12
C PHE A 129 2.10 -12.17 -6.70
N VAL A 130 2.68 -13.36 -6.58
CA VAL A 130 3.04 -13.93 -5.28
C VAL A 130 4.22 -13.15 -4.70
N ILE A 131 4.13 -12.82 -3.42
CA ILE A 131 5.19 -12.16 -2.65
C ILE A 131 6.11 -13.22 -2.05
N ASP A 132 7.41 -13.14 -2.36
CA ASP A 132 8.44 -14.03 -1.81
C ASP A 132 9.30 -13.37 -0.73
N GLN A 133 9.13 -12.06 -0.54
CA GLN A 133 9.86 -11.33 0.48
C GLN A 133 9.06 -10.14 0.99
N VAL A 134 9.12 -9.91 2.30
CA VAL A 134 8.57 -8.71 2.93
C VAL A 134 9.64 -8.06 3.80
N GLY A 135 9.59 -6.74 3.90
CA GLY A 135 10.43 -5.96 4.79
C GLY A 135 9.65 -4.84 5.47
N THR A 136 9.85 -4.69 6.78
CA THR A 136 9.24 -3.65 7.61
C THR A 136 10.28 -3.04 8.56
N PRO A 137 10.14 -1.77 8.97
CA PRO A 137 10.89 -1.24 10.10
C PRO A 137 10.62 -2.04 11.38
N GLU A 138 11.66 -2.43 12.12
CA GLU A 138 11.48 -3.14 13.40
C GLU A 138 10.75 -2.27 14.43
N GLU A 139 10.99 -0.96 14.39
CA GLU A 139 10.41 0.04 15.29
C GLU A 139 8.89 0.21 15.12
N PHE A 140 8.31 -0.34 14.06
CA PHE A 140 6.85 -0.40 13.92
C PHE A 140 6.22 -1.27 15.03
N VAL A 141 6.87 -2.37 15.42
CA VAL A 141 6.37 -3.27 16.47
C VAL A 141 6.64 -2.68 17.86
N GLY A 142 5.59 -2.66 18.70
CA GLY A 142 5.64 -2.11 20.06
C GLY A 142 5.56 -0.59 20.15
N SER A 143 5.43 0.12 19.01
CA SER A 143 5.21 1.57 19.00
C SER A 143 3.71 1.92 18.93
N GLU A 144 3.37 3.15 19.31
CA GLU A 144 1.98 3.62 19.37
C GLU A 144 1.81 5.01 18.72
N GLY A 145 0.56 5.38 18.42
CA GLY A 145 0.18 6.72 17.96
C GLY A 145 0.96 7.20 16.73
N HIS A 146 1.48 8.42 16.79
CA HIS A 146 2.27 9.02 15.70
C HIS A 146 3.60 8.28 15.46
N VAL A 147 4.22 7.74 16.50
CA VAL A 147 5.52 7.05 16.37
C VAL A 147 5.33 5.80 15.51
N ARG A 148 4.28 5.02 15.77
CA ARG A 148 3.91 3.86 14.93
C ARG A 148 3.66 4.25 13.49
N ARG A 149 2.86 5.28 13.26
CA ARG A 149 2.58 5.77 11.89
C ARG A 149 3.84 6.24 11.15
N SER A 150 4.86 6.71 11.86
CA SER A 150 6.12 7.16 11.26
C SER A 150 6.96 6.02 10.66
N PHE A 151 6.64 4.79 11.05
CA PHE A 151 7.27 3.54 10.61
C PHE A 151 6.32 2.65 9.80
N ASP A 152 5.12 3.14 9.47
CA ASP A 152 4.09 2.36 8.81
C ASP A 152 4.26 2.32 7.28
N PHE A 153 5.37 1.72 6.85
CA PHE A 153 5.65 1.42 5.46
C PHE A 153 6.33 0.06 5.34
N ALA A 154 6.09 -0.62 4.24
CA ALA A 154 6.69 -1.89 3.92
C ALA A 154 7.04 -1.98 2.45
N PHE A 155 8.10 -2.73 2.16
CA PHE A 155 8.40 -3.18 0.81
C PHE A 155 8.21 -4.68 0.71
N CYS A 156 7.58 -5.12 -0.36
CA CYS A 156 7.42 -6.52 -0.69
C CYS A 156 8.08 -6.79 -2.03
N ARG A 157 8.67 -7.97 -2.19
CA ARG A 157 9.19 -8.44 -3.46
C ARG A 157 8.29 -9.52 -4.04
N THR A 158 8.04 -9.43 -5.34
CA THR A 158 7.26 -10.42 -6.09
C THR A 158 8.17 -11.46 -6.74
N THR A 159 7.68 -12.70 -6.80
CA THR A 159 8.34 -13.84 -7.50
C THR A 159 8.57 -13.56 -8.98
N GLU A 160 7.61 -12.90 -9.63
CA GLU A 160 7.62 -12.54 -11.05
C GLU A 160 7.67 -11.02 -11.24
N PRO A 161 8.35 -10.51 -12.28
CA PRO A 161 8.41 -9.08 -12.58
C PRO A 161 7.15 -8.57 -13.29
N PHE A 162 6.84 -7.30 -13.08
CA PHE A 162 5.92 -6.50 -13.88
C PHE A 162 6.70 -5.41 -14.65
N THR A 163 6.38 -5.22 -15.92
CA THR A 163 7.14 -4.36 -16.84
C THR A 163 7.10 -2.88 -16.49
N ASP A 164 6.14 -2.47 -15.65
CA ASP A 164 5.87 -1.07 -15.36
C ASP A 164 5.93 -0.81 -13.85
N TRP A 165 6.49 0.33 -13.46
CA TRP A 165 6.51 0.77 -12.06
C TRP A 165 6.46 2.30 -12.01
N MET A 166 6.07 2.83 -10.86
CA MET A 166 6.13 4.26 -10.60
C MET A 166 7.48 4.67 -9.98
N PRO A 167 8.08 5.82 -10.35
CA PRO A 167 9.24 6.33 -9.63
C PRO A 167 8.92 6.57 -8.15
N LEU A 168 9.91 6.38 -7.28
CA LEU A 168 9.83 6.66 -5.85
C LEU A 168 10.73 7.85 -5.50
N GLN A 169 10.26 8.76 -4.65
CA GLN A 169 11.06 9.89 -4.19
C GLN A 169 10.95 10.08 -2.68
N ILE A 170 12.09 10.41 -2.05
CA ILE A 170 12.15 10.85 -0.66
C ILE A 170 11.78 12.33 -0.52
N GLY A 171 11.17 12.68 0.61
CA GLY A 171 10.62 14.01 0.83
C GLY A 171 9.41 14.30 -0.06
N ILE A 172 8.72 15.39 0.26
CA ILE A 172 7.46 15.75 -0.39
C ILE A 172 7.38 17.27 -0.60
N PRO A 173 8.16 17.82 -1.55
CA PRO A 173 8.20 19.26 -1.79
C PRO A 173 6.89 19.79 -2.43
N TYR A 174 6.05 18.90 -2.95
CA TYR A 174 4.88 19.22 -3.75
C TYR A 174 3.65 19.53 -2.91
N THR A 175 2.78 20.40 -3.43
CA THR A 175 1.50 20.74 -2.80
C THR A 175 0.36 19.91 -3.34
N ASN A 176 0.28 19.68 -4.66
CA ASN A 176 -0.83 18.93 -5.25
C ASN A 176 -0.45 17.46 -5.40
N LEU A 177 -1.33 16.59 -4.92
CA LEU A 177 -1.11 15.15 -4.88
C LEU A 177 -2.38 14.44 -5.34
N GLN A 178 -2.22 13.23 -5.85
CA GLN A 178 -3.34 12.31 -6.07
C GLN A 178 -3.10 11.04 -5.26
N SER A 179 -4.07 10.63 -4.46
CA SER A 179 -4.04 9.35 -3.76
C SER A 179 -4.81 8.32 -4.56
N ILE A 180 -4.33 7.08 -4.61
CA ILE A 180 -5.01 5.94 -5.21
C ILE A 180 -5.20 4.82 -4.18
N GLY A 181 -6.20 3.98 -4.38
CA GLY A 181 -6.38 2.78 -3.55
C GLY A 181 -7.74 2.10 -3.73
N TYR A 182 -8.00 1.16 -2.84
CA TYR A 182 -9.24 0.38 -2.72
C TYR A 182 -9.92 0.65 -1.36
N PRO A 183 -10.35 1.90 -1.08
CA PRO A 183 -11.11 2.22 0.12
C PRO A 183 -12.44 1.45 0.18
N GLY A 184 -12.72 0.76 1.28
CA GLY A 184 -13.99 0.09 1.51
C GLY A 184 -15.19 1.04 1.57
N ASN A 185 -14.96 2.34 1.82
CA ASN A 185 -16.02 3.36 1.81
C ASN A 185 -16.35 3.93 0.42
N PHE A 186 -15.70 3.48 -0.65
CA PHE A 186 -16.06 3.81 -2.03
C PHE A 186 -15.99 2.56 -2.91
N GLN A 187 -17.05 2.31 -3.69
CA GLN A 187 -17.14 1.12 -4.55
C GLN A 187 -16.91 -0.20 -3.79
N ASP A 188 -17.19 -0.24 -2.48
CA ASP A 188 -16.99 -1.39 -1.58
C ASP A 188 -15.57 -2.01 -1.61
N GLY A 189 -14.56 -1.24 -2.05
CA GLY A 189 -13.20 -1.74 -2.30
C GLY A 189 -13.07 -2.69 -3.51
N GLU A 190 -14.07 -2.73 -4.38
CA GLU A 190 -14.14 -3.58 -5.57
C GLU A 190 -13.56 -2.92 -6.83
N ARG A 191 -13.23 -1.63 -6.74
CA ARG A 191 -12.65 -0.80 -7.81
C ARG A 191 -11.53 0.06 -7.24
N MET A 192 -10.49 0.28 -8.04
CA MET A 192 -9.51 1.31 -7.73
C MET A 192 -10.15 2.67 -7.94
N VAL A 193 -9.98 3.55 -6.96
CA VAL A 193 -10.38 4.95 -7.06
C VAL A 193 -9.17 5.85 -6.81
N ALA A 194 -9.25 7.07 -7.34
CA ALA A 194 -8.32 8.14 -7.05
C ALA A 194 -9.04 9.32 -6.43
N VAL A 195 -8.30 10.11 -5.64
CA VAL A 195 -8.76 11.40 -5.13
C VAL A 195 -7.64 12.41 -5.20
N ASN A 196 -7.96 13.62 -5.65
CA ASN A 196 -7.01 14.72 -5.63
C ASN A 196 -7.03 15.38 -4.26
N GLY A 197 -5.85 15.69 -3.74
CA GLY A 197 -5.71 16.37 -2.47
C GLY A 197 -4.50 17.25 -2.44
N THR A 198 -4.28 17.84 -1.27
CA THR A 198 -3.17 18.76 -1.06
C THR A 198 -2.31 18.33 0.11
N ARG A 199 -1.00 18.47 -0.02
CA ARG A 199 -0.07 18.28 1.07
C ARG A 199 -0.43 19.24 2.20
N GLY A 200 -0.76 18.66 3.36
CA GLY A 200 -0.96 19.37 4.60
C GLY A 200 0.36 19.67 5.30
N GLU A 201 0.33 19.55 6.62
CA GLU A 201 1.51 19.78 7.45
C GLU A 201 2.55 18.66 7.27
N ILE A 202 3.83 19.05 7.35
CA ILE A 202 4.96 18.12 7.45
C ILE A 202 5.46 18.20 8.89
N PHE A 203 5.21 17.16 9.67
CA PHE A 203 5.71 17.03 11.04
C PHE A 203 7.10 16.40 10.98
N SER A 204 8.11 17.22 10.68
CA SER A 204 9.49 16.75 10.47
C SER A 204 10.06 16.03 11.69
N ASP A 205 9.69 16.46 12.91
CA ASP A 205 10.13 15.85 14.16
C ASP A 205 9.43 14.51 14.44
N LEU A 206 8.26 14.28 13.85
CA LEU A 206 7.48 13.04 13.97
C LEU A 206 7.66 12.12 12.75
N ASN A 207 8.44 12.54 11.76
CA ASN A 207 8.58 11.85 10.47
C ASN A 207 7.23 11.53 9.79
N LEU A 208 6.30 12.49 9.80
CA LEU A 208 4.98 12.35 9.21
C LEU A 208 4.66 13.49 8.24
N VAL A 209 3.79 13.22 7.28
CA VAL A 209 3.17 14.22 6.42
C VAL A 209 1.69 13.93 6.24
N GLN A 210 0.89 14.98 6.12
CA GLN A 210 -0.54 14.89 5.83
C GLN A 210 -0.86 15.09 4.34
N MET A 211 -1.92 14.43 3.89
CA MET A 211 -2.68 14.79 2.70
C MET A 211 -4.08 15.17 3.15
N LYS A 212 -4.45 16.42 2.87
CA LYS A 212 -5.79 16.96 3.04
C LYS A 212 -6.64 16.63 1.83
N ASN A 213 -7.95 16.62 2.02
CA ASN A 213 -8.95 16.27 1.01
C ASN A 213 -8.83 14.83 0.51
N ASN A 214 -8.45 13.92 1.42
CA ASN A 214 -8.42 12.49 1.14
C ASN A 214 -9.45 11.80 2.07
N PRO A 215 -10.63 11.42 1.57
CA PRO A 215 -11.70 10.81 2.36
C PRO A 215 -11.58 9.27 2.45
N PHE A 216 -10.48 8.68 2.00
CA PHE A 216 -10.29 7.24 2.04
C PHE A 216 -10.27 6.69 3.47
N ARG A 217 -10.82 5.48 3.65
CA ARG A 217 -10.85 4.77 4.93
C ARG A 217 -10.25 3.37 4.81
N GLU A 218 -10.78 2.40 5.56
CA GLU A 218 -10.31 1.02 5.62
C GLU A 218 -10.10 0.45 4.21
N GLY A 219 -9.07 -0.37 4.01
CA GLY A 219 -8.72 -0.94 2.70
C GLY A 219 -7.86 -0.05 1.78
N ALA A 220 -7.90 1.29 1.94
CA ALA A 220 -7.01 2.19 1.19
C ALA A 220 -5.56 2.18 1.69
N SER A 221 -5.32 1.60 2.87
CA SER A 221 -4.00 1.49 3.51
C SER A 221 -2.95 0.96 2.54
N GLY A 222 -1.84 1.67 2.38
CA GLY A 222 -0.74 1.32 1.48
C GLY A 222 -0.80 1.95 0.09
N GLY A 223 -1.97 2.49 -0.30
CA GLY A 223 -2.17 3.12 -1.60
C GLY A 223 -1.32 4.39 -1.78
N ALA A 224 -0.71 4.55 -2.95
CA ALA A 224 0.26 5.61 -3.23
C ALA A 224 -0.33 7.03 -3.19
N TRP A 225 0.48 7.98 -2.72
CA TRP A 225 0.34 9.41 -3.02
C TRP A 225 1.29 9.79 -4.14
N ILE A 226 0.72 10.35 -5.21
CA ILE A 226 1.36 10.52 -6.50
C ILE A 226 1.48 12.02 -6.81
N TYR A 227 2.68 12.45 -7.13
CA TYR A 227 2.97 13.74 -7.73
C TYR A 227 3.01 13.63 -9.27
N ASN A 228 2.49 14.65 -9.94
CA ASN A 228 2.45 14.78 -11.40
C ASN A 228 1.87 13.52 -12.10
N PRO A 229 0.63 13.09 -11.75
CA PRO A 229 0.00 11.94 -12.39
C PRO A 229 -0.17 12.20 -13.90
N SER A 230 0.15 11.19 -14.71
CA SER A 230 0.13 11.27 -16.16
C SER A 230 -0.03 9.88 -16.77
N ASN A 231 -0.71 9.80 -17.90
CA ASN A 231 -0.85 8.56 -18.66
C ASN A 231 0.46 8.11 -19.35
N GLU A 232 1.53 8.89 -19.22
CA GLU A 232 2.82 8.65 -19.84
C GLU A 232 3.91 8.32 -18.81
N LEU A 233 4.89 7.52 -19.23
CA LEU A 233 6.15 7.38 -18.51
C LEU A 233 6.98 8.67 -18.59
N GLY A 234 7.67 9.00 -17.51
CA GLY A 234 8.61 10.10 -17.46
C GLY A 234 9.31 10.15 -16.11
N ASN A 235 10.56 10.62 -16.09
CA ASN A 235 11.34 10.75 -14.85
C ASN A 235 10.77 11.80 -13.89
N ASP A 236 9.88 12.66 -14.37
CA ASP A 236 9.19 13.71 -13.64
C ASP A 236 7.69 13.44 -13.44
N LYS A 237 7.19 12.26 -13.86
CA LYS A 237 5.77 11.90 -13.85
C LYS A 237 5.51 10.72 -12.91
N ASN A 238 4.28 10.62 -12.40
CA ASN A 238 3.80 9.48 -11.61
C ASN A 238 4.67 9.16 -10.40
N ILE A 239 5.24 10.17 -9.75
CA ILE A 239 6.22 9.98 -8.68
C ILE A 239 5.48 9.68 -7.37
N VAL A 240 5.75 8.52 -6.77
CA VAL A 240 5.25 8.17 -5.44
C VAL A 240 6.07 8.90 -4.38
N VAL A 241 5.38 9.65 -3.53
CA VAL A 241 5.98 10.53 -2.49
C VAL A 241 5.41 10.27 -1.09
N GLY A 242 4.51 9.30 -0.96
CA GLY A 242 3.87 8.89 0.28
C GLY A 242 2.86 7.78 0.02
N LEU A 243 2.15 7.37 1.06
CA LEU A 243 1.10 6.37 0.99
C LEU A 243 0.01 6.60 2.05
N ASN A 244 -1.14 5.97 1.90
CA ASN A 244 -2.20 6.01 2.92
C ASN A 244 -1.79 5.14 4.13
N ALA A 245 -1.39 5.73 5.26
CA ALA A 245 -1.05 5.02 6.51
C ALA A 245 -2.09 5.20 7.64
N GLY A 246 -3.24 5.79 7.31
CA GLY A 246 -4.31 6.12 8.25
C GLY A 246 -4.34 7.59 8.64
N GLY A 247 -5.42 8.03 9.29
CA GLY A 247 -5.66 9.43 9.65
C GLY A 247 -5.97 9.62 11.13
N GLU A 248 -6.27 10.86 11.52
CA GLU A 248 -6.62 11.25 12.90
C GLU A 248 -7.98 11.94 13.00
N SER A 249 -8.46 12.59 11.93
CA SER A 249 -9.84 13.09 11.80
C SER A 249 -10.11 13.66 10.41
N GLY A 250 -11.39 13.58 9.98
CA GLY A 250 -11.85 14.21 8.73
C GLY A 250 -11.19 13.63 7.47
N PRO A 251 -11.21 14.37 6.34
CA PRO A 251 -10.60 13.95 5.08
C PRO A 251 -9.08 14.20 5.09
N ILE A 252 -8.39 13.82 6.16
CA ILE A 252 -6.94 13.97 6.34
C ILE A 252 -6.33 12.61 6.61
N ILE A 253 -5.46 12.18 5.70
CA ILE A 253 -4.67 10.95 5.83
C ILE A 253 -3.22 11.32 6.06
N GLN A 254 -2.52 10.54 6.88
CA GLN A 254 -1.10 10.66 7.14
C GLN A 254 -0.32 9.57 6.40
N SER A 255 0.92 9.91 6.08
CA SER A 255 1.94 9.00 5.55
C SER A 255 3.19 9.16 6.43
N PRO A 256 3.98 8.10 6.65
CA PRO A 256 5.40 8.25 6.92
C PRO A 256 6.00 9.23 5.90
N LEU A 257 6.81 10.18 6.37
CA LEU A 257 7.60 11.00 5.46
C LEU A 257 8.74 10.15 4.93
N PHE A 258 8.77 9.90 3.63
CA PHE A 258 9.84 9.12 3.02
C PHE A 258 11.19 9.81 3.17
N ARG A 259 12.17 9.05 3.67
CA ARG A 259 13.54 9.50 3.93
C ARG A 259 14.53 8.44 3.47
N GLN A 260 15.80 8.64 3.80
CA GLN A 260 16.86 7.70 3.45
C GLN A 260 16.52 6.29 3.94
N GLU A 261 15.94 6.16 5.13
CA GLU A 261 15.54 4.88 5.73
C GLU A 261 14.50 4.14 4.88
N THR A 262 13.66 4.86 4.10
CA THR A 262 12.74 4.24 3.14
C THR A 262 13.50 3.60 1.99
N ILE A 263 14.54 4.26 1.49
CA ILE A 263 15.39 3.73 0.41
C ILE A 263 16.28 2.59 0.93
N ASP A 264 16.74 2.68 2.17
CA ASP A 264 17.54 1.64 2.80
C ASP A 264 16.72 0.34 2.91
N LEU A 265 15.47 0.41 3.39
CA LEU A 265 14.57 -0.76 3.41
C LEU A 265 14.30 -1.31 2.01
N PHE A 266 14.05 -0.42 1.04
CA PHE A 266 13.86 -0.84 -0.36
C PHE A 266 15.05 -1.65 -0.87
N ASN A 267 16.28 -1.17 -0.63
CA ASN A 267 17.50 -1.85 -1.06
C ASN A 267 17.69 -3.18 -0.33
N GLU A 268 17.43 -3.23 0.98
CA GLU A 268 17.53 -4.48 1.74
C GLU A 268 16.54 -5.54 1.24
N VAL A 269 15.30 -5.15 0.92
CA VAL A 269 14.33 -6.08 0.35
C VAL A 269 14.76 -6.53 -1.06
N LEU A 270 15.27 -5.61 -1.88
CA LEU A 270 15.73 -5.92 -3.22
C LEU A 270 16.95 -6.87 -3.24
N ASP A 271 17.93 -6.63 -2.35
CA ASP A 271 19.23 -7.31 -2.34
C ASP A 271 19.28 -8.58 -1.49
N ALA A 272 18.28 -8.89 -0.66
CA ALA A 272 18.36 -10.01 0.30
C ALA A 272 18.53 -11.39 -0.36
N THR A 273 18.26 -11.52 -1.66
CA THR A 273 18.71 -12.70 -2.41
C THR A 273 19.90 -12.33 -3.28
N TRP A 274 21.03 -12.98 -3.01
CA TRP A 274 22.25 -12.98 -3.82
C TRP A 274 22.05 -13.45 -5.29
N GLU A 275 20.81 -13.68 -5.72
CA GLU A 275 20.40 -13.98 -7.09
C GLU A 275 20.08 -12.69 -7.85
N ASN A 276 21.06 -12.26 -8.65
CA ASN A 276 21.04 -11.22 -9.69
C ASN A 276 19.78 -10.28 -9.75
N PRO A 277 19.89 -9.01 -9.29
CA PRO A 277 18.80 -8.01 -9.28
C PRO A 277 18.42 -7.46 -10.68
N ARG A 278 18.58 -8.26 -11.75
CA ARG A 278 18.36 -7.86 -13.15
C ARG A 278 17.31 -8.74 -13.85
N ARG A 279 16.16 -8.95 -13.22
CA ARG A 279 14.98 -9.59 -13.85
C ARG A 279 14.01 -8.59 -14.49
N CYS A 280 14.33 -7.30 -14.49
CA CYS A 280 13.59 -6.31 -15.27
C CYS A 280 14.03 -6.45 -16.73
N ASN A 281 13.21 -7.11 -17.54
CA ASN A 281 13.39 -7.23 -18.99
C ASN A 281 13.03 -5.91 -19.69
#